data_AF-A0A0F0CV48-F1
#
_entry.id   AF-A0A0F0CV48-F1
#
_cell.length_a   1.000
_cell.length_b   1.000
_cell.length_c   1.000
_cell.angle_alpha   90.00
_cell.angle_beta   90.00
_cell.angle_gamma   90.00
#
_symmetry.space_group_name_H-M   'P 1'
#
loop_
_entity.id
_entity.type
_entity.pdbx_description
1 polymer ?
#
loop_
_entity_poly.entity_id
_entity_poly.type
_entity_poly.pdbx_seq_one_letter_code
_entity_poly.pdbx_strand_id
1 'polypeptide(L)' 'MRIVDPETQASFTVKKYRSEKEYLDDDQWCHKRIILSPENNDFKDIVLETVSAGDFRVAEVFLSVLD' A
#
# COMPACT_ATOMS: atom_id res chain seq x y z
N MET A 1 7.94 9.60 9.41
CA MET A 1 8.30 9.74 7.98
C MET A 1 6.99 9.83 7.21
N ARG A 2 6.85 10.76 6.25
CA ARG A 2 5.58 10.87 5.48
C ARG A 2 5.66 9.93 4.29
N ILE A 3 4.81 8.90 4.25
CA ILE A 3 4.63 8.07 3.05
C ILE A 3 3.80 8.88 2.05
N VAL A 4 4.34 9.06 0.85
CA VAL A 4 3.66 9.71 -0.28
C VAL A 4 3.86 8.87 -1.52
N ASP A 5 2.98 9.04 -2.50
CA ASP A 5 3.20 8.50 -3.83
C ASP A 5 4.49 9.14 -4.41
N PRO A 6 5.52 8.34 -4.73
CA PRO A 6 6.84 8.88 -5.07
C PRO A 6 6.84 9.65 -6.39
N GLU A 7 5.89 9.36 -7.28
CA GLU A 7 5.80 9.96 -8.61
C GLU A 7 5.09 11.31 -8.56
N THR A 8 4.01 11.40 -7.78
CA THR A 8 3.13 12.58 -7.73
C THR A 8 3.30 13.43 -6.47
N GLN A 9 4.00 12.90 -5.45
CA GLN A 9 4.07 13.46 -4.09
C GLN A 9 2.70 13.59 -3.40
N ALA A 10 1.66 12.97 -3.95
CA ALA A 10 0.33 12.96 -3.38
C ALA A 10 0.28 12.10 -2.12
N SER A 11 -0.60 12.46 -1.18
CA SER A 11 -0.81 11.68 0.05
C SER A 11 -1.80 10.53 -0.14
N PHE A 12 -2.46 10.46 -1.29
CA PHE A 12 -3.39 9.41 -1.66
C PHE A 12 -3.06 8.92 -3.06
N THR A 13 -3.26 7.63 -3.29
CA THR A 13 -3.06 6.98 -4.59
C THR A 13 -4.07 5.84 -4.71
N VAL A 14 -4.48 5.49 -5.93
CA VAL A 14 -5.31 4.31 -6.21
C VAL A 14 -4.46 3.33 -6.99
N LYS A 15 -4.28 2.13 -6.42
CA LYS A 15 -3.41 1.06 -6.91
C LYS A 15 -3.99 -0.30 -6.49
N LYS A 16 -3.63 -1.38 -7.19
CA LYS A 16 -3.93 -2.73 -6.72
C LYS A 16 -3.09 -3.03 -5.48
N TYR A 17 -3.75 -3.42 -4.39
CA TYR A 17 -3.12 -3.67 -3.09
C TYR A 17 -2.81 -5.15 -2.88
N ARG A 18 -1.58 -5.47 -2.47
CA ARG A 18 -1.18 -6.79 -1.96
C ARG A 18 -0.35 -6.61 -0.70
N SER A 19 -0.58 -7.45 0.31
CA SER A 19 0.24 -7.48 1.51
C SER A 19 0.72 -8.89 1.83
N GLU A 20 1.99 -8.96 2.21
CA GLU A 20 2.60 -10.09 2.88
C GLU A 20 2.68 -9.78 4.38
N LYS A 21 2.24 -10.74 5.18
CA LYS A 21 2.22 -10.66 6.63
C LYS A 21 3.25 -11.61 7.20
N GLU A 22 3.92 -11.18 8.26
CA GLU A 22 4.75 -12.05 9.08
C GLU A 22 4.04 -12.23 10.42
N TYR A 23 3.86 -13.48 10.80
CA TYR A 23 3.29 -13.84 12.09
C TYR A 23 4.40 -13.86 13.12
N LEU A 24 4.16 -13.18 14.23
CA LEU A 24 4.99 -13.15 15.42
C LEU A 24 4.44 -14.16 16.42
N ASP A 25 5.14 -14.32 17.54
CA ASP A 25 4.64 -15.08 18.67
C ASP A 25 3.35 -14.44 19.24
N ASP A 26 2.55 -15.22 19.97
CA ASP A 26 1.30 -14.78 20.62
C ASP A 26 0.20 -14.26 19.67
N ASP A 27 0.02 -14.90 18.51
CA ASP A 27 -1.01 -14.56 17.49
C ASP A 27 -0.92 -13.13 16.93
N GLN A 28 0.20 -12.45 17.16
CA GLN A 28 0.46 -11.13 16.60
C GLN A 28 0.96 -11.26 15.16
N TRP A 29 0.70 -10.24 14.35
CA TRP A 29 1.26 -10.16 13.00
C TRP A 29 1.64 -8.73 12.66
N CYS A 30 2.62 -8.57 11.78
CA CYS A 30 3.00 -7.29 11.22
C CYS A 30 3.03 -7.34 9.69
N HIS A 31 2.92 -6.16 9.06
CA HIS A 31 3.14 -6.05 7.63
C HIS A 31 4.62 -6.19 7.34
N LYS A 32 5.00 -7.34 6.77
CA LYS A 32 6.36 -7.55 6.26
C LYS A 32 6.60 -6.65 5.06
N ARG A 33 5.67 -6.74 4.10
CA ARG A 33 5.74 -6.03 2.83
C ARG A 33 4.34 -5.69 2.31
N ILE A 34 4.19 -4.48 1.78
CA ILE A 34 3.02 -4.03 1.04
C ILE A 34 3.47 -3.65 -0.37
N ILE A 35 2.74 -4.12 -1.38
CA ILE A 35 2.98 -3.82 -2.79
C ILE A 35 1.73 -3.13 -3.33
N LEU A 36 1.92 -1.93 -3.89
CA LEU A 36 0.89 -1.16 -4.58
C LEU A 36 1.23 -1.13 -6.07
N SER A 37 0.51 -1.94 -6.85
CA SER A 37 0.77 -2.07 -8.29
C SER A 37 -0.10 -1.14 -9.12
N PRO A 38 0.47 -0.42 -10.11
CA PRO A 38 -0.30 0.37 -11.06
C PRO A 38 -1.01 -0.54 -12.07
N GLU A 39 -2.12 -0.03 -12.62
CA GLU A 39 -2.76 -0.62 -13.81
C GLU A 39 -2.18 -0.08 -15.13
N ASN A 40 -1.21 0.82 -15.05
CA ASN A 40 -0.48 1.35 -16.19
C ASN A 40 0.97 0.84 -16.14
N ASN A 41 1.39 0.14 -17.20
CA ASN A 41 2.69 -0.51 -17.32
C ASN A 41 3.89 0.46 -17.39
N ASP A 42 3.66 1.76 -17.60
CA ASP A 42 4.71 2.77 -17.59
C ASP A 42 5.18 3.12 -16.18
N PHE A 43 4.42 2.73 -15.16
CA PHE A 43 4.67 3.02 -13.76
C PHE A 43 5.16 1.78 -13.02
N LYS A 44 5.91 2.00 -11.93
CA LYS A 44 6.48 0.91 -11.13
C LYS A 44 5.62 0.63 -9.90
N ASP A 45 5.78 -0.58 -9.35
CA ASP A 45 5.24 -0.92 -8.04
C ASP A 45 5.81 0.03 -6.97
N ILE A 46 4.93 0.49 -6.07
CA ILE A 46 5.37 1.11 -4.82
C ILE A 46 5.48 -0.02 -3.79
N VAL A 47 6.71 -0.29 -3.35
CA VAL A 47 7.00 -1.33 -2.36
C VAL A 47 7.29 -0.66 -1.01
N LEU A 48 6.52 -1.02 0.00
CA LEU A 48 6.70 -0.56 1.37
C LEU A 48 7.14 -1.75 2.23
N GLU A 49 8.37 -1.68 2.74
CA GLU A 49 8.96 -2.68 3.62
C GLU A 49 8.84 -2.24 5.09
N THR A 50 8.60 -3.18 6.01
CA THR A 50 8.61 -2.92 7.48
C THR A 50 7.73 -1.73 7.88
N VAL A 51 6.45 -1.76 7.48
CA VAL A 51 5.52 -0.64 7.70
C VAL A 51 4.97 -0.71 9.13
N SER A 52 5.24 0.35 9.91
CA SER A 52 4.69 0.47 11.26
C SER A 52 3.20 0.75 11.23
N ALA A 53 2.48 0.27 12.25
CA ALA A 53 1.06 0.54 12.40
C ALA A 53 0.81 2.06 12.47
N GLY A 54 0.01 2.59 11.53
CA GLY A 54 -0.35 4.00 11.45
C GLY A 54 0.36 4.81 10.36
N ASP A 55 1.49 4.35 9.82
CA ASP A 55 2.20 5.07 8.75
C ASP A 55 1.52 4.94 7.39
N PHE A 56 0.78 3.85 7.19
CA PHE A 56 0.02 3.55 5.99
C PHE A 56 -1.37 3.04 6.35
N ARG A 57 -2.36 3.39 5.52
CA ARG A 57 -3.73 2.90 5.67
C ARG A 57 -4.38 2.71 4.30
N VAL A 58 -5.02 1.58 4.10
CA VAL A 58 -6.03 1.43 3.04
C VAL A 58 -7.28 2.19 3.49
N ALA A 59 -7.53 3.34 2.88
CA ALA A 59 -8.62 4.22 3.26
C ALA A 59 -9.98 3.66 2.81
N GLU A 60 -10.07 3.23 1.55
CA GLU A 60 -11.29 2.80 0.87
C GLU A 60 -10.98 1.74 -0.20
N VAL A 61 -12.03 1.13 -0.76
CA VAL A 61 -11.95 0.20 -1.89
C VAL A 61 -12.53 0.85 -3.15
N PHE A 62 -11.79 0.79 -4.25
CA PHE A 62 -12.27 1.24 -5.56
C PHE A 62 -13.24 0.22 -6.16
N LEU A 63 -14.47 0.64 -6.47
CA LEU A 63 -15.53 -0.23 -7.01
C LEU A 63 -15.76 -0.03 -8.51
N SER A 64 -15.98 1.22 -8.94
CA SER A 64 -16.26 1.55 -10.35
C SER A 64 -16.01 3.03 -10.65
N VAL A 65 -15.98 3.37 -11.93
CA VAL A 65 -16.16 4.75 -12.42
C VAL A 65 -17.64 5.08 -12.55
N LEU A 66 -17.97 6.37 -12.61
CA LEU A 66 -19.31 6.86 -12.90
C LEU A 66 -19.39 7.20 -14.40
N ASP A 67 -20.57 7.00 -15.00
CA ASP A 67 -20.87 7.32 -16.40
C ASP A 67 -21.19 8.81 -16.62
#